data_AF-A0A444HAN9-F1
#
_entry.id   AF-A0A444HAN9-F1
#
_cell.length_a   1.000
_cell.length_b   1.000
_cell.length_c   1.000
_cell.angle_alpha   90.00
_cell.angle_beta   90.00
_cell.angle_gamma   90.00
#
_symmetry.space_group_name_H-M   'P 1'
#
loop_
_entity.id
_entity.type
_entity.pdbx_description
1 polymer ?
#
loop_
_entity_poly.entity_id
_entity_poly.type
_entity_poly.pdbx_seq_one_letter_code
_entity_poly.pdbx_strand_id
1 'polypeptide(L)'
;MPPRTKKTESPMQGVLDFLAKNWLMLVGIFIAYPFIKRYIDNTAIDDLQSQSNALRDNPQELDNALNQLTTDKDYHNAAKIIYQSYSIPKDNWDWLKPSMWTENDEDAYLAITSIAKGKEVPQLLYDAYRLVSGNRDLFQDSQKYLDEDYFKIIFW
;
A
#
# COMPACT_ATOMS: atom_id res chain seq x y z
N MET A 1 36.85 -63.10 -22.22
CA MET A 1 36.42 -62.07 -21.24
C MET A 1 35.47 -61.11 -21.95
N PRO A 2 34.17 -61.05 -21.61
CA PRO A 2 33.29 -60.05 -22.19
C PRO A 2 33.57 -58.66 -21.58
N PRO A 3 33.45 -57.56 -22.35
CA PRO A 3 33.69 -56.22 -21.85
C PRO A 3 32.53 -55.75 -20.96
N ARG A 4 32.87 -55.11 -19.83
CA ARG A 4 31.92 -54.53 -18.88
C ARG A 4 31.37 -53.23 -19.48
N THR A 5 30.15 -53.25 -20.00
CA THR A 5 29.45 -52.04 -20.45
C THR A 5 29.14 -51.15 -19.24
N LYS A 6 29.86 -50.04 -19.10
CA LYS A 6 29.47 -48.97 -18.17
C LYS A 6 28.18 -48.34 -18.71
N LYS A 7 27.06 -48.54 -18.00
CA LYS A 7 25.81 -47.81 -18.28
C LYS A 7 26.11 -46.31 -18.15
N THR A 8 26.05 -45.60 -19.26
CA THR A 8 25.98 -44.13 -19.27
C THR A 8 24.60 -43.77 -18.75
N GLU A 9 24.52 -43.38 -17.48
CA GLU A 9 23.29 -42.84 -16.90
C GLU A 9 22.96 -41.52 -17.61
N SER A 10 21.73 -41.42 -18.11
CA SER A 10 21.23 -40.20 -18.74
C SER A 10 21.19 -39.08 -17.70
N PRO A 11 21.68 -37.86 -18.01
CA PRO A 11 21.62 -36.72 -17.08
C PRO A 11 20.18 -36.41 -16.63
N MET A 12 19.18 -36.77 -17.44
CA MET A 12 17.76 -36.66 -17.11
C MET A 12 17.36 -37.58 -15.95
N GLN A 13 17.97 -38.77 -15.85
CA GLN A 13 17.70 -39.73 -14.79
C GLN A 13 18.19 -39.22 -13.43
N GLY A 14 19.35 -38.56 -13.40
CA GLY A 14 19.90 -37.95 -12.18
C GLY A 14 19.07 -36.77 -11.67
N VAL A 15 18.50 -35.97 -12.58
CA VAL A 15 17.57 -34.88 -12.23
C VAL A 15 16.26 -35.44 -11.67
N LEU A 16 15.70 -36.48 -12.29
CA LEU A 16 14.49 -37.14 -11.81
C LEU A 16 14.69 -37.83 -10.45
N ASP A 17 15.82 -38.49 -10.23
CA ASP A 17 16.16 -39.10 -8.94
C ASP A 17 16.37 -38.05 -7.85
N PHE A 18 16.94 -36.89 -8.18
CA PHE A 18 17.08 -35.78 -7.24
C PHE A 18 15.70 -35.20 -6.86
N LEU A 19 14.84 -34.97 -7.85
CA LEU A 19 13.46 -34.53 -7.64
C LEU A 19 12.69 -35.55 -6.79
N ALA A 20 12.80 -36.84 -7.11
CA ALA A 20 12.12 -37.91 -6.39
C ALA A 20 12.64 -38.10 -4.95
N LYS A 21 13.92 -37.84 -4.68
CA LYS A 21 14.47 -37.89 -3.32
C LYS A 21 14.12 -36.66 -2.48
N ASN A 22 13.94 -35.51 -3.10
CA ASN A 22 13.75 -34.23 -2.41
C ASN A 22 12.36 -33.60 -2.62
N TRP A 23 11.40 -34.35 -3.19
CA TRP A 23 10.08 -33.81 -3.57
C TRP A 23 9.32 -33.21 -2.38
N LEU A 24 9.41 -33.83 -1.20
CA LEU A 24 8.81 -33.33 0.05
C LEU A 24 9.40 -31.98 0.48
N MET A 25 10.71 -31.80 0.31
CA MET A 25 11.38 -30.53 0.60
C MET A 25 10.95 -29.45 -0.41
N LEU A 26 10.87 -29.80 -1.70
CA LEU A 26 10.44 -28.88 -2.75
C LEU A 26 8.98 -28.45 -2.56
N VAL A 27 8.08 -29.38 -2.26
CA VAL A 27 6.68 -29.08 -1.91
C VAL A 27 6.62 -28.22 -0.66
N GLY A 28 7.43 -28.51 0.35
CA GLY A 28 7.56 -27.69 1.55
C GLY A 28 7.96 -26.25 1.25
N ILE A 29 8.93 -26.03 0.35
CA ILE A 29 9.33 -24.70 -0.10
C ILE A 29 8.20 -24.00 -0.87
N PHE A 30 7.51 -24.71 -1.77
CA PHE A 30 6.39 -24.14 -2.52
C PHE A 30 5.24 -23.69 -1.62
N ILE A 31 4.96 -24.47 -0.56
CA ILE A 31 3.93 -24.12 0.42
C ILE A 31 4.42 -23.00 1.33
N ALA A 32 5.67 -23.03 1.80
CA ALA A 32 6.21 -22.03 2.73
C ALA A 32 6.48 -20.68 2.07
N TYR A 33 6.85 -20.66 0.78
CA TYR A 33 7.19 -19.44 0.03
C TYR A 33 6.13 -18.33 0.12
N PRO A 34 4.82 -18.56 -0.12
CA PRO A 34 3.81 -17.51 0.01
C PRO A 34 3.70 -16.97 1.45
N PHE A 35 3.92 -17.79 2.48
CA PHE A 35 3.88 -17.34 3.87
C PHE A 35 5.12 -16.54 4.25
N ILE A 36 6.30 -16.98 3.82
CA ILE A 36 7.56 -16.25 4.03
C ILE A 36 7.51 -14.91 3.31
N LYS A 37 7.04 -14.88 2.07
CA LYS A 37 6.84 -13.65 1.30
C LYS A 37 5.88 -12.69 2.03
N ARG A 38 4.71 -13.19 2.44
CA ARG A 38 3.73 -12.40 3.21
C ARG A 38 4.30 -11.88 4.53
N TYR A 39 5.10 -12.69 5.23
CA TYR A 39 5.74 -12.28 6.49
C TYR A 39 6.75 -11.14 6.26
N ILE A 40 7.61 -11.25 5.25
CA ILE A 40 8.58 -10.20 4.90
C ILE A 40 7.86 -8.92 4.49
N ASP A 41 6.86 -9.03 3.61
CA ASP A 41 6.07 -7.88 3.14
C ASP A 41 5.37 -7.18 4.33
N ASN A 42 4.79 -7.94 5.26
CA ASN A 42 4.16 -7.38 6.46
C ASN A 42 5.16 -6.70 7.40
N THR A 43 6.32 -7.30 7.66
CA THR A 43 7.33 -6.68 8.54
C THR A 43 7.88 -5.37 7.95
N ALA A 44 8.07 -5.30 6.63
CA ALA A 44 8.50 -4.07 5.97
C ALA A 44 7.44 -2.97 6.04
N ILE A 45 6.16 -3.35 5.94
CA ILE A 45 5.03 -2.42 6.12
C ILE A 45 4.98 -1.92 7.58
N ASP A 46 5.14 -2.80 8.57
CA ASP A 46 5.12 -2.43 9.99
C ASP A 46 6.23 -1.43 10.36
N ASP A 47 7.45 -1.61 9.84
CA ASP A 47 8.57 -0.69 10.07
C ASP A 47 8.36 0.67 9.40
N LEU A 48 7.84 0.68 8.17
CA LEU A 48 7.49 1.90 7.44
C LEU A 48 6.36 2.66 8.13
N GLN A 49 5.37 1.92 8.62
CA GLN A 49 4.22 2.48 9.32
C GLN A 49 4.60 3.01 10.71
N SER A 50 5.52 2.33 11.40
CA SER A 50 6.08 2.79 12.69
C SER A 50 6.87 4.09 12.53
N GLN A 51 7.71 4.19 11.50
CA GLN A 51 8.44 5.43 11.18
C GLN A 51 7.49 6.59 10.84
N SER A 52 6.43 6.32 10.07
CA SER A 52 5.46 7.37 9.76
C SER A 52 4.57 7.76 10.93
N ASN A 53 4.21 6.82 11.80
CA ASN A 53 3.47 7.13 13.01
C ASN A 53 4.32 8.01 13.94
N ALA A 54 5.63 7.73 14.04
CA ALA A 54 6.56 8.57 14.78
C ALA A 54 6.63 10.01 14.21
N LEU A 55 6.67 10.16 12.89
CA LEU A 55 6.60 11.47 12.23
C LEU A 55 5.27 12.19 12.50
N ARG A 56 4.16 11.46 12.49
CA ARG A 56 2.82 12.03 12.75
C ARG A 56 2.66 12.49 14.20
N ASP A 57 3.24 11.75 15.14
CA ASP A 57 3.21 12.08 16.56
C ASP A 57 4.12 13.29 16.89
N ASN A 58 5.02 13.67 15.97
CA ASN A 58 5.83 14.87 16.05
C ASN A 58 5.49 15.90 14.94
N PRO A 59 4.56 16.84 15.20
CA PRO A 59 4.07 17.76 14.17
C PRO A 59 5.15 18.67 13.56
N GLN A 60 6.22 18.96 14.29
CA GLN A 60 7.35 19.75 13.74
C GLN A 60 8.15 18.96 12.72
N GLU A 61 8.40 17.67 12.97
CA GLU A 61 9.12 16.82 12.02
C GLU A 61 8.29 16.55 10.77
N LEU A 62 6.97 16.35 10.94
CA LEU A 62 6.06 16.23 9.80
C LEU A 62 6.05 17.50 8.94
N ASP A 63 5.94 18.68 9.55
CA ASP A 63 5.96 19.94 8.80
C ASP A 63 7.33 20.16 8.11
N ASN A 64 8.43 19.76 8.73
CA ASN A 64 9.75 19.81 8.10
C ASN A 64 9.86 18.86 6.90
N ALA A 65 9.36 17.63 7.03
CA ALA A 65 9.33 16.65 5.93
C ALA A 65 8.44 17.12 4.77
N LEU A 66 7.28 17.70 5.08
CA LEU A 66 6.40 18.31 4.08
C LEU A 66 7.09 19.50 3.38
N ASN A 67 7.72 20.39 4.14
CA ASN A 67 8.49 21.52 3.59
C ASN A 67 9.68 21.10 2.70
N GLN A 68 10.25 19.91 2.92
CA GLN A 68 11.27 19.32 2.05
C GLN A 68 10.68 18.80 0.73
N LEU A 69 9.44 18.32 0.75
CA LEU A 69 8.72 17.85 -0.42
C LEU A 69 8.21 19.02 -1.27
N THR A 70 7.56 20.00 -0.64
CA THR A 70 7.05 21.21 -1.29
C THR A 70 7.00 22.37 -0.31
N THR A 71 7.20 23.60 -0.80
CA THR A 71 7.00 24.82 0.00
C THR A 71 5.55 25.31 -0.05
N ASP A 72 4.73 24.71 -0.92
CA ASP A 72 3.35 25.07 -1.14
C ASP A 72 2.44 24.49 -0.04
N LYS A 73 1.85 25.39 0.74
CA LYS A 73 0.99 25.02 1.87
C LYS A 73 -0.33 24.40 1.44
N ASP A 74 -0.77 24.62 0.19
CA ASP A 74 -2.05 24.09 -0.27
C ASP A 74 -1.99 22.56 -0.37
N TYR A 75 -0.87 22.00 -0.83
CA TYR A 75 -0.63 20.56 -0.83
C TYR A 75 -0.56 19.97 0.58
N HIS A 76 0.06 20.69 1.52
CA HIS A 76 0.15 20.25 2.91
C HIS A 76 -1.22 20.18 3.56
N ASN A 77 -2.02 21.23 3.37
CA ASN A 77 -3.36 21.35 3.91
C ASN A 77 -4.29 20.31 3.29
N ALA A 78 -4.27 20.16 1.96
CA ALA A 78 -5.06 19.16 1.26
C ALA A 78 -4.74 17.74 1.76
N ALA A 79 -3.45 17.37 1.85
CA ALA A 79 -3.03 16.07 2.36
C ALA A 79 -3.52 15.81 3.80
N LYS A 80 -3.47 16.83 4.67
CA LYS A 80 -3.95 16.74 6.06
C LYS A 80 -5.46 16.57 6.13
N ILE A 81 -6.23 17.35 5.35
CA ILE A 81 -7.70 17.27 5.29
C ILE A 81 -8.12 15.89 4.79
N ILE A 82 -7.58 15.44 3.66
CA ILE A 82 -7.91 14.13 3.07
C ILE A 82 -7.64 13.00 4.07
N TYR A 83 -6.48 13.03 4.73
CA TYR A 83 -6.15 12.04 5.74
C TYR A 83 -7.10 12.06 6.92
N GLN A 84 -7.48 13.24 7.43
CA GLN A 84 -8.45 13.36 8.52
C GLN A 84 -9.81 12.77 8.13
N SER A 85 -10.30 13.09 6.93
CA SER A 85 -11.54 12.53 6.38
C SER A 85 -11.50 11.00 6.26
N TYR A 86 -10.38 10.42 5.81
CA TYR A 86 -10.22 8.97 5.64
C TYR A 86 -9.78 8.21 6.90
N SER A 87 -9.48 8.91 8.00
CA SER A 87 -9.04 8.30 9.26
C SER A 87 -10.18 8.02 10.24
N ILE A 88 -11.37 8.54 9.96
CA ILE A 88 -12.56 8.25 10.76
C ILE A 88 -13.06 6.85 10.34
N PRO A 89 -12.99 5.83 11.21
CA PRO A 89 -13.47 4.51 10.86
C PRO A 89 -14.97 4.58 10.53
N LYS A 90 -15.33 4.05 9.35
CA LYS A 90 -16.70 4.03 8.85
C LYS A 90 -17.62 3.06 9.64
N ASP A 91 -17.12 2.39 10.68
CA ASP A 91 -17.87 1.37 11.43
C ASP A 91 -17.98 1.70 12.92
N ASN A 92 -19.22 1.99 13.37
CA ASN A 92 -20.07 1.05 14.15
C ASN A 92 -21.22 1.76 14.92
N TRP A 93 -21.44 3.06 14.71
CA TRP A 93 -22.60 3.81 15.25
C TRP A 93 -23.25 4.69 14.19
N ASP A 94 -23.55 4.03 13.08
CA ASP A 94 -24.06 4.56 11.82
C ASP A 94 -25.41 5.32 11.92
N TRP A 95 -26.12 5.22 13.03
CA TRP A 95 -27.43 5.85 13.23
C TRP A 95 -27.40 7.08 14.15
N LEU A 96 -26.26 7.47 14.73
CA LEU A 96 -26.17 8.59 15.68
C LEU A 96 -25.57 9.88 15.10
N LYS A 97 -25.03 9.87 13.88
CA LYS A 97 -24.44 11.08 13.26
C LYS A 97 -24.68 11.16 11.74
N PRO A 98 -25.90 11.50 11.31
CA PRO A 98 -26.25 11.60 9.89
C PRO A 98 -25.52 12.72 9.12
N SER A 99 -24.88 13.69 9.78
CA SER A 99 -24.09 14.73 9.08
C SER A 99 -22.67 14.28 8.70
N MET A 100 -22.11 13.22 9.31
CA MET A 100 -20.70 12.85 9.11
C MET A 100 -20.45 11.87 7.95
N TRP A 101 -21.48 11.48 7.18
CA TRP A 101 -21.35 10.54 6.07
C TRP A 101 -21.16 11.19 4.70
N THR A 102 -21.61 12.43 4.56
CA THR A 102 -21.55 13.20 3.30
C THR A 102 -20.62 14.41 3.40
N GLU A 103 -20.36 14.92 4.61
CA GLU A 103 -19.49 16.09 4.78
C GLU A 103 -18.00 15.71 4.71
N ASN A 104 -17.61 14.52 5.21
CA ASN A 104 -16.20 14.14 5.31
C ASN A 104 -15.61 13.74 3.95
N ASP A 105 -16.37 13.03 3.13
CA ASP A 105 -16.01 12.68 1.75
C ASP A 105 -16.13 13.89 0.81
N GLU A 106 -17.08 14.80 1.05
CA GLU A 106 -17.12 16.10 0.37
C GLU A 106 -15.86 16.94 0.68
N ASP A 107 -15.43 17.03 1.94
CA ASP A 107 -14.20 17.72 2.32
C ASP A 107 -12.95 17.12 1.65
N ALA A 108 -12.87 15.78 1.61
CA ALA A 108 -11.79 15.09 0.90
C ALA A 108 -11.84 15.35 -0.61
N TYR A 109 -13.04 15.30 -1.21
CA TYR A 109 -13.26 15.61 -2.62
C TYR A 109 -12.85 17.06 -2.95
N LEU A 110 -13.27 18.03 -2.14
CA LEU A 110 -12.93 19.45 -2.31
C LEU A 110 -11.43 19.68 -2.14
N ALA A 111 -10.79 19.06 -1.16
CA ALA A 111 -9.34 19.11 -0.99
C ALA A 111 -8.60 18.56 -2.22
N ILE A 112 -8.99 17.40 -2.75
CA ILE A 112 -8.36 16.82 -3.94
C ILE A 112 -8.58 17.72 -5.16
N THR A 113 -9.81 18.17 -5.40
CA THR A 113 -10.16 19.00 -6.57
C THR A 113 -9.60 20.41 -6.52
N SER A 114 -9.32 20.95 -5.34
CA SER A 114 -8.61 22.24 -5.19
C SER A 114 -7.19 22.22 -5.75
N ILE A 115 -6.56 21.04 -5.77
CA ILE A 115 -5.19 20.82 -6.25
C ILE A 115 -5.19 20.18 -7.64
N ALA A 116 -6.14 19.29 -7.90
CA ALA A 116 -6.26 18.59 -9.17
C ALA A 116 -6.59 19.56 -10.31
N LYS A 117 -5.96 19.36 -11.47
CA LYS A 117 -6.26 20.14 -12.68
C LYS A 117 -7.11 19.28 -13.60
N GLY A 118 -8.43 19.34 -13.40
CA GLY A 118 -9.35 18.42 -14.06
C GLY A 118 -9.27 17.03 -13.44
N LYS A 119 -9.01 16.00 -14.27
CA LYS A 119 -8.92 14.59 -13.83
C LYS A 119 -7.50 14.13 -13.48
N GLU A 120 -6.57 15.07 -13.38
CA GLU A 120 -5.16 14.78 -13.13
C GLU A 120 -4.79 15.27 -11.74
N VAL A 121 -4.63 14.31 -10.82
CA VAL A 121 -4.15 14.57 -9.45
C VAL A 121 -2.62 14.61 -9.49
N PRO A 122 -1.97 15.73 -9.13
CA PRO A 122 -0.51 15.84 -9.17
C PRO A 122 0.17 14.82 -8.27
N GLN A 123 1.29 14.24 -8.73
CA GLN A 123 2.10 13.30 -7.94
C GLN A 123 2.52 13.88 -6.58
N LEU A 124 2.74 15.21 -6.53
CA LEU A 124 3.09 15.91 -5.29
C LEU A 124 2.03 15.76 -4.19
N LEU A 125 0.74 15.69 -4.55
CA LEU A 125 -0.34 15.45 -3.59
C LEU A 125 -0.32 14.00 -3.08
N TYR A 126 -0.02 13.03 -3.95
CA TYR A 126 0.17 11.63 -3.53
C TYR A 126 1.30 11.51 -2.52
N ASP A 127 2.45 12.13 -2.80
CA ASP A 127 3.62 12.06 -1.94
C ASP A 127 3.36 12.76 -0.59
N ALA A 128 2.70 13.93 -0.61
CA ALA A 128 2.32 14.65 0.61
C ALA A 128 1.30 13.85 1.44
N TYR A 129 0.29 13.26 0.79
CA TYR A 129 -0.67 12.38 1.44
C TYR A 129 0.01 11.17 2.06
N ARG A 130 0.95 10.55 1.34
CA ARG A 130 1.70 9.38 1.80
C ARG A 130 2.54 9.69 3.05
N LEU A 131 3.12 10.88 3.14
CA LEU A 131 3.83 11.34 4.34
C LEU A 131 2.88 11.51 5.53
N VAL A 132 1.73 12.15 5.33
CA VAL A 132 0.76 12.42 6.40
C VAL A 132 0.06 11.14 6.87
N SER A 133 -0.32 10.28 5.93
CA SER A 133 -1.13 9.08 6.17
C SER A 133 -0.31 7.88 6.63
N GLY A 134 1.01 7.99 6.55
CA GLY A 134 1.94 6.95 6.91
C GLY A 134 2.02 5.79 5.94
N ASN A 135 2.37 6.13 4.70
CA ASN A 135 2.52 5.23 3.57
C ASN A 135 1.22 4.66 2.99
N ARG A 136 0.06 5.27 3.26
CA ARG A 136 -1.18 4.91 2.56
C ARG A 136 -1.20 5.49 1.15
N ASP A 137 -1.89 4.80 0.25
CA ASP A 137 -2.05 5.21 -1.14
C ASP A 137 -3.32 6.03 -1.32
N LEU A 138 -3.18 7.26 -1.83
CA LEU A 138 -4.29 8.19 -1.99
C LEU A 138 -5.36 7.65 -2.95
N PHE A 139 -4.98 6.96 -4.02
CA PHE A 139 -5.94 6.44 -5.00
C PHE A 139 -6.74 5.29 -4.40
N GLN A 140 -6.06 4.34 -3.74
CA GLN A 140 -6.70 3.20 -3.07
C GLN A 140 -7.65 3.66 -1.95
N ASP A 141 -7.21 4.63 -1.15
CA ASP A 141 -8.05 5.20 -0.10
C ASP A 141 -9.23 5.97 -0.68
N SER A 142 -9.01 6.76 -1.74
CA SER A 142 -10.09 7.48 -2.43
C SER A 142 -11.12 6.50 -3.01
N GLN A 143 -10.69 5.38 -3.59
CA GLN A 143 -11.59 4.34 -4.09
C GLN A 143 -12.44 3.70 -2.99
N LYS A 144 -11.90 3.62 -1.77
CA LYS A 144 -12.56 2.96 -0.63
C LYS A 144 -13.47 3.90 0.16
N TYR A 145 -13.07 5.17 0.29
CA TYR A 145 -13.67 6.10 1.24
C TYR A 145 -14.51 7.22 0.58
N LEU A 146 -14.19 7.64 -0.65
CA LEU A 146 -15.03 8.61 -1.37
C LEU A 146 -16.30 7.95 -1.88
N ASP A 147 -17.34 8.77 -2.06
CA ASP A 147 -18.48 8.40 -2.88
C ASP A 147 -18.04 8.07 -4.32
N GLU A 148 -18.74 7.11 -4.94
CA GLU A 148 -18.42 6.60 -6.27
C GLU A 148 -18.51 7.70 -7.33
N ASP A 149 -19.46 8.62 -7.18
CA ASP A 149 -19.64 9.75 -8.08
C ASP A 149 -18.46 10.74 -8.00
N TYR A 150 -17.99 11.06 -6.79
CA TYR A 150 -16.80 11.90 -6.58
C TYR A 150 -15.53 11.24 -7.10
N PHE A 151 -15.36 9.95 -6.81
CA PHE A 151 -14.22 9.19 -7.30
C PHE A 151 -14.15 9.19 -8.83
N LYS A 152 -15.28 8.99 -9.51
CA LYS A 152 -15.35 9.05 -10.98
C LYS A 152 -14.96 10.42 -11.49
N ILE A 153 -15.47 11.51 -10.90
CA ILE A 153 -15.15 12.87 -11.35
C ILE A 153 -13.64 13.14 -11.32
N ILE A 154 -12.96 12.69 -10.26
CA ILE A 154 -11.52 12.95 -10.07
C ILE A 154 -10.65 12.02 -10.91
N PHE A 155 -10.98 10.73 -11.01
CA PHE A 155 -10.07 9.70 -11.51
C PHE A 155 -10.48 9.01 -12.83
N TRP A 156 -11.67 9.31 -13.38
CA TRP A 156 -12.21 8.68 -14.61
C TRP A 156 -12.85 9.68 -15.56
#